data_AF-A0A098T8I6-F1
#
_entry.id   AF-A0A098T8I6-F1
#
_cell.length_a   1.000
_cell.length_b   1.000
_cell.length_c   1.000
_cell.angle_alpha   90.00
_cell.angle_beta   90.00
_cell.angle_gamma   90.00
#
_symmetry.space_group_name_H-M   'P 1'
#
loop_
_entity.id
_entity.type
_entity.pdbx_description
1 polymer ?
#
loop_
_entity_poly.entity_id
_entity_poly.type
_entity_poly.pdbx_seq_one_letter_code
_entity_poly.pdbx_strand_id
1 'polypeptide(L)'
;MSTSPVFLSHRDSVKAKFSRHVFEYCPKTTIGHDVWIGFGAKIRSGVKIGNGAVVGMGAVVTRDVEPYMVVAGNPARVVSQRFSNAVAAALNASAWWDMNDADLKANAALFTDPEMFLNSRGLL
;
A
#
# COMPACT_ATOMS: atom_id res chain seq x y z
N MET A 1 -8.64 18.04 22.02
CA MET A 1 -8.76 19.10 20.98
C MET A 1 -10.10 18.93 20.28
N SER A 2 -10.77 20.03 19.94
CA SER A 2 -12.07 20.01 19.27
C SER A 2 -11.92 19.61 17.79
N THR A 3 -12.82 18.75 17.28
CA THR A 3 -12.95 18.42 15.85
C THR A 3 -13.92 19.37 15.13
N SER A 4 -14.39 20.42 15.82
CA SER A 4 -15.35 21.35 15.25
C SER A 4 -14.71 22.20 14.14
N PRO A 5 -15.36 22.33 12.97
CA PRO A 5 -14.86 23.12 11.85
C PRO A 5 -14.59 24.59 12.20
N VAL A 6 -15.23 25.14 13.24
CA VAL A 6 -15.00 26.53 13.68
C VAL A 6 -13.57 26.81 14.16
N PHE A 7 -12.77 25.78 14.43
CA PHE A 7 -11.38 25.89 14.88
C PHE A 7 -10.36 25.45 13.80
N LEU A 8 -10.80 24.96 12.65
CA LEU A 8 -9.94 24.36 11.63
C LEU A 8 -9.76 25.31 10.42
N SER A 9 -8.57 25.26 9.83
CA SER A 9 -8.17 26.17 8.74
C SER A 9 -8.72 25.78 7.36
N HIS A 10 -9.25 24.57 7.18
CA HIS A 10 -9.71 24.09 5.88
C HIS A 10 -11.07 24.66 5.49
N ARG A 11 -11.37 24.63 4.19
CA ARG A 11 -12.65 25.06 3.64
C ARG A 11 -13.75 24.09 4.10
N ASP A 12 -14.77 24.63 4.75
CA ASP A 12 -15.95 23.91 5.19
C ASP A 12 -17.19 24.82 5.13
N SER A 13 -18.35 24.29 5.50
CA SER A 13 -19.63 24.99 5.40
C SER A 13 -19.87 26.03 6.51
N VAL A 14 -18.91 26.26 7.41
CA VAL A 14 -19.10 27.08 8.60
C VAL A 14 -18.41 28.44 8.45
N LYS A 15 -19.20 29.51 8.52
CA LYS A 15 -18.71 30.89 8.38
C LYS A 15 -17.90 31.39 9.57
N ALA A 16 -18.31 31.03 10.80
CA ALA A 16 -17.64 31.47 12.01
C ALA A 16 -16.36 30.68 12.24
N LYS A 17 -15.24 31.38 12.48
CA LYS A 17 -13.93 30.77 12.79
C LYS A 17 -13.37 31.41 14.05
N PHE A 18 -13.23 30.63 15.11
CA PHE A 18 -12.66 31.05 16.39
C PHE A 18 -11.16 30.75 16.48
N SER A 19 -10.63 29.85 15.65
CA SER A 19 -9.20 29.67 15.42
C SER A 19 -8.95 29.04 14.03
N ARG A 20 -7.67 28.94 13.63
CA ARG A 20 -7.25 28.36 12.34
C ARG A 20 -6.13 27.35 12.54
N HIS A 21 -6.45 26.22 13.15
CA HIS A 21 -5.50 25.11 13.25
C HIS A 21 -5.36 24.41 11.91
N VAL A 22 -4.12 24.19 11.48
CA VAL A 22 -3.82 23.41 10.28
C VAL A 22 -4.25 21.97 10.55
N PHE A 23 -5.18 21.48 9.74
CA PHE A 23 -5.65 20.10 9.77
C PHE A 23 -5.69 19.56 8.35
N GLU A 24 -4.95 18.49 8.10
CA GLU A 24 -4.98 17.80 6.82
C GLU A 24 -6.22 16.93 6.76
N TYR A 25 -7.29 17.46 6.17
CA TYR A 25 -8.60 16.81 6.12
C TYR A 25 -8.61 15.56 5.23
N CYS A 26 -7.72 15.50 4.24
CA CYS A 26 -7.64 14.39 3.29
C CYS A 26 -6.17 13.96 3.12
N PRO A 27 -5.59 13.28 4.13
CA PRO A 27 -4.22 12.82 4.02
C PRO A 27 -4.13 11.77 2.90
N LYS A 28 -3.11 11.93 2.05
CA LYS A 28 -2.93 11.11 0.84
C LYS A 28 -2.66 9.65 1.21
N THR A 29 -3.56 8.76 0.80
CA THR A 29 -3.33 7.31 0.81
C THR A 29 -2.52 6.91 -0.42
N THR A 30 -1.49 6.08 -0.24
CA THR A 30 -0.66 5.56 -1.35
C THR A 30 -0.78 4.05 -1.41
N ILE A 31 -1.05 3.52 -2.60
CA ILE A 31 -1.09 2.08 -2.88
C ILE A 31 0.04 1.79 -3.87
N GLY A 32 0.91 0.85 -3.51
CA GLY A 32 2.02 0.41 -4.34
C GLY A 32 1.59 -0.43 -5.55
N HIS A 33 2.57 -0.98 -6.23
CA HIS A 33 2.38 -1.83 -7.41
C HIS A 33 2.05 -3.26 -7.00
N ASP A 34 1.32 -4.01 -7.84
CA ASP A 34 0.95 -5.42 -7.58
C ASP A 34 0.21 -5.65 -6.25
N VAL A 35 -0.54 -4.67 -5.76
CA VAL A 35 -1.33 -4.82 -4.53
C VAL A 35 -2.66 -5.49 -4.84
N TRP A 36 -3.00 -6.53 -4.08
CA TRP A 36 -4.33 -7.15 -4.15
C TRP A 36 -5.19 -6.72 -2.95
N ILE A 37 -6.34 -6.09 -3.22
CA ILE A 37 -7.28 -5.61 -2.20
C ILE A 37 -8.59 -6.37 -2.31
N GLY A 38 -8.90 -7.15 -1.29
CA GLY A 38 -10.11 -7.95 -1.20
C GLY A 38 -11.38 -7.11 -1.06
N PHE A 39 -12.49 -7.67 -1.53
CA PHE A 39 -13.81 -7.06 -1.46
C PHE A 39 -14.17 -6.59 -0.04
N GLY A 40 -14.75 -5.40 0.09
CA GLY A 40 -15.23 -4.84 1.36
C GLY A 40 -14.15 -4.38 2.33
N ALA A 41 -12.86 -4.43 1.95
CA ALA A 41 -11.79 -3.85 2.74
C ALA A 41 -11.94 -2.33 2.88
N LYS A 42 -11.55 -1.81 4.04
CA LYS A 42 -11.58 -0.38 4.37
C LYS A 42 -10.17 0.07 4.72
N ILE A 43 -9.67 1.09 4.04
CA ILE A 43 -8.32 1.62 4.24
C ILE A 43 -8.46 3.02 4.83
N ARG A 44 -7.85 3.24 6.00
CA ARG A 44 -7.82 4.56 6.63
C ARG A 44 -7.08 5.57 5.74
N SER A 45 -7.61 6.79 5.63
CA SER A 45 -6.93 7.89 4.92
C SER A 45 -5.51 8.13 5.48
N GLY A 46 -4.54 8.32 4.60
CA GLY A 46 -3.15 8.58 4.95
C GLY A 46 -2.28 7.34 5.15
N VAL A 47 -2.85 6.14 4.98
CA VAL A 47 -2.11 4.87 5.03
C VAL A 47 -1.32 4.64 3.75
N LYS A 48 -0.15 4.02 3.88
CA LYS A 48 0.65 3.49 2.78
C LYS A 48 0.53 1.98 2.71
N ILE A 49 0.22 1.45 1.53
CA ILE A 49 0.22 0.02 1.24
C ILE A 49 1.39 -0.28 0.31
N GLY A 50 2.35 -1.05 0.79
CA GLY A 50 3.58 -1.40 0.06
C GLY A 50 3.34 -2.30 -1.15
N ASN A 51 4.31 -2.34 -2.05
CA ASN A 51 4.22 -3.14 -3.28
C ASN A 51 4.00 -4.62 -2.97
N GLY A 52 3.19 -5.29 -3.78
CA GLY A 52 2.90 -6.70 -3.62
C GLY A 52 2.07 -7.04 -2.37
N ALA A 53 1.63 -6.06 -1.58
CA ALA A 53 0.86 -6.36 -0.37
C ALA A 53 -0.51 -6.96 -0.71
N VAL A 54 -1.02 -7.78 0.19
CA VAL A 54 -2.35 -8.39 0.11
C VAL A 54 -3.20 -7.92 1.27
N VAL A 55 -4.35 -7.32 0.96
CA VAL A 55 -5.36 -6.94 1.94
C VAL A 55 -6.53 -7.89 1.81
N GLY A 56 -6.78 -8.71 2.84
CA GLY A 56 -7.87 -9.66 2.87
C GLY A 56 -9.26 -9.01 2.80
N MET A 57 -10.27 -9.79 2.39
CA MET A 57 -11.65 -9.32 2.31
C MET A 57 -12.16 -8.81 3.67
N GLY A 58 -12.91 -7.71 3.65
CA GLY A 58 -13.48 -7.09 4.85
C GLY A 58 -12.46 -6.48 5.82
N ALA A 59 -11.16 -6.51 5.52
CA ALA A 59 -10.12 -6.02 6.43
C ALA A 59 -10.25 -4.50 6.68
N VAL A 60 -9.93 -4.06 7.90
CA VAL A 60 -9.91 -2.63 8.27
C VAL A 60 -8.48 -2.19 8.53
N VAL A 61 -7.83 -1.68 7.49
CA VAL A 61 -6.43 -1.26 7.52
C VAL A 61 -6.32 0.11 8.18
N THR A 62 -5.70 0.13 9.36
CA THR A 62 -5.58 1.33 10.23
C THR A 62 -4.17 1.88 10.33
N ARG A 63 -3.19 1.16 9.77
CA ARG A 63 -1.75 1.44 9.79
C ARG A 63 -1.14 1.04 8.45
N ASP A 64 0.05 1.53 8.18
CA ASP A 64 0.82 1.17 6.99
C ASP A 64 1.05 -0.34 6.90
N VAL A 65 1.09 -0.83 5.66
CA VAL A 65 1.30 -2.25 5.33
C VAL A 65 2.60 -2.35 4.55
N GLU A 66 3.56 -3.10 5.09
CA GLU A 66 4.85 -3.31 4.44
C GLU A 66 4.71 -4.08 3.12
N PRO A 67 5.64 -3.90 2.16
CA PRO A 67 5.63 -4.64 0.91
C PRO A 67 5.56 -6.16 1.12
N TYR A 68 4.83 -6.84 0.23
CA TYR A 68 4.64 -8.30 0.23
C TYR A 68 4.04 -8.90 1.51
N MET A 69 3.51 -8.08 2.42
CA MET A 69 2.76 -8.56 3.58
C MET A 69 1.32 -8.92 3.22
N VAL A 70 0.79 -9.91 3.92
CA VAL A 70 -0.63 -10.28 3.88
C VAL A 70 -1.27 -9.80 5.17
N VAL A 71 -2.28 -8.93 5.07
CA VAL A 71 -3.03 -8.41 6.22
C VAL A 71 -4.50 -8.77 6.15
N ALA A 72 -5.12 -9.09 7.28
CA ALA A 72 -6.55 -9.37 7.38
C ALA A 72 -7.13 -8.99 8.75
N GLY A 73 -8.47 -8.94 8.84
CA GLY A 73 -9.21 -8.70 10.09
C GLY A 73 -9.58 -7.23 10.34
N ASN A 74 -10.29 -6.99 11.46
CA ASN A 74 -10.69 -5.67 11.93
C ASN A 74 -10.36 -5.53 13.43
N PRO A 75 -9.35 -4.72 13.81
CA PRO A 75 -8.42 -4.01 12.92
C PRO A 75 -7.48 -4.98 12.18
N ALA A 76 -7.04 -4.64 10.97
CA ALA A 76 -6.18 -5.49 10.17
C ALA A 76 -4.83 -5.75 10.88
N ARG A 77 -4.36 -6.99 10.80
CA ARG A 77 -3.06 -7.45 11.33
C ARG A 77 -2.34 -8.26 10.25
N VAL A 78 -1.02 -8.30 10.33
CA VAL A 78 -0.21 -9.20 9.49
C VAL A 78 -0.58 -10.64 9.85
N VAL A 79 -0.98 -11.41 8.85
CA VAL A 79 -1.33 -12.84 8.99
C VAL A 79 -0.32 -13.74 8.29
N SER A 80 0.39 -13.22 7.29
CA SER A 80 1.43 -13.93 6.55
C SER A 80 2.30 -12.96 5.76
N GLN A 81 3.36 -13.47 5.13
CA GLN A 81 4.16 -12.80 4.11
C GLN A 81 4.06 -13.61 2.81
N ARG A 82 4.02 -12.96 1.65
CA ARG A 82 3.99 -13.67 0.35
C ARG A 82 5.29 -14.42 0.08
N PHE A 83 6.41 -13.85 0.50
CA PHE A 83 7.77 -14.34 0.24
C PHE A 83 8.66 -14.18 1.46
N SER A 84 9.84 -14.82 1.43
CA SER A 84 10.90 -14.53 2.39
C SER A 84 11.36 -13.06 2.28
N ASN A 85 11.94 -12.53 3.36
CA ASN A 85 12.40 -11.13 3.36
C ASN A 85 13.44 -10.85 2.26
N ALA A 86 14.30 -11.81 1.94
CA ALA A 86 15.30 -11.69 0.87
C ALA A 86 14.63 -11.56 -0.51
N VAL A 87 13.68 -12.45 -0.81
CA VAL A 87 12.94 -12.43 -2.07
C VAL A 87 12.08 -11.17 -2.19
N ALA A 88 11.39 -10.77 -1.12
CA ALA A 88 10.60 -9.54 -1.10
C ALA A 88 11.45 -8.27 -1.36
N ALA A 89 12.65 -8.20 -0.78
CA ALA A 89 13.58 -7.10 -1.01
C ALA A 89 14.09 -7.09 -2.46
N ALA A 90 14.49 -8.25 -2.99
CA ALA A 90 14.96 -8.41 -4.36
C ALA A 90 13.87 -8.08 -5.40
N LEU A 91 12.62 -8.49 -5.16
CA LEU A 91 11.48 -8.12 -6.01
C LEU A 91 11.22 -6.61 -5.99
N ASN A 92 11.32 -5.96 -4.83
CA ASN A 92 11.20 -4.50 -4.76
C ASN A 92 12.33 -3.80 -5.52
N ALA A 93 13.57 -4.28 -5.38
CA ALA A 93 14.71 -3.73 -6.09
C ALA A 93 14.62 -3.92 -7.61
N SER A 94 13.98 -5.01 -8.06
CA SER A 94 13.80 -5.30 -9.49
C SER A 94 12.88 -4.30 -10.21
N ALA A 95 12.01 -3.60 -9.45
CA ALA A 95 10.99 -2.68 -9.93
C ALA A 95 10.30 -3.19 -11.22
N TRP A 96 9.95 -4.47 -11.25
CA TRP A 96 9.55 -5.15 -12.49
C TRP A 96 8.31 -4.53 -13.14
N TRP A 97 7.45 -3.88 -12.35
CA TRP A 97 6.28 -3.13 -12.81
C TRP A 97 6.62 -1.88 -13.64
N ASP A 98 7.85 -1.36 -13.56
CA ASP A 98 8.33 -0.22 -14.35
C ASP A 98 9.06 -0.66 -15.63
N MET A 99 9.15 -1.97 -15.90
CA MET A 99 9.77 -2.49 -17.11
C MET A 99 8.92 -2.23 -18.36
N ASN A 100 9.59 -2.09 -19.51
CA ASN A 100 8.89 -1.93 -20.78
C ASN A 100 8.28 -3.27 -21.26
N ASP A 101 7.36 -3.18 -22.22
CA ASP A 101 6.66 -4.34 -22.77
C ASP A 101 7.59 -5.41 -23.37
N ALA A 102 8.74 -5.02 -23.94
CA ALA A 102 9.67 -5.97 -24.54
C ALA A 102 10.36 -6.81 -23.46
N ASP A 103 10.81 -6.16 -22.38
CA ASP A 103 11.39 -6.81 -21.22
C ASP A 103 10.36 -7.71 -20.52
N LEU A 104 9.12 -7.23 -20.34
CA LEU A 104 8.05 -8.04 -19.75
C LEU A 104 7.73 -9.28 -20.60
N LYS A 105 7.68 -9.15 -21.93
CA LYS A 105 7.48 -10.29 -22.84
C LYS A 105 8.63 -11.29 -22.77
N ALA A 106 9.87 -10.82 -22.70
CA ALA A 106 11.04 -11.68 -22.60
C ALA A 106 11.06 -12.49 -21.29
N ASN A 107 10.55 -11.89 -20.20
CA ASN A 107 10.54 -12.50 -18.87
C ASN A 107 9.21 -13.17 -18.49
N ALA A 108 8.20 -13.14 -19.35
CA ALA A 108 6.83 -13.57 -19.04
C ALA A 108 6.76 -15.00 -18.45
N ALA A 109 7.59 -15.91 -18.97
CA ALA A 109 7.65 -17.30 -18.51
C ALA A 109 8.23 -17.45 -17.08
N LEU A 110 8.95 -16.45 -16.57
CA LEU A 110 9.58 -16.49 -15.25
C LEU A 110 8.66 -16.00 -14.13
N PHE A 111 7.56 -15.31 -14.44
CA PHE A 111 6.65 -14.77 -13.41
C PHE A 111 5.86 -15.83 -12.63
N THR A 112 5.94 -17.10 -13.02
CA THR A 112 5.41 -18.23 -12.22
C THR A 112 6.34 -18.60 -11.07
N ASP A 113 7.63 -18.26 -11.15
CA ASP A 113 8.65 -18.54 -10.14
C ASP A 113 9.48 -17.27 -9.86
N PRO A 114 9.17 -16.53 -8.77
CA PRO A 114 9.84 -15.27 -8.47
C PRO A 114 11.33 -15.45 -8.22
N GLU A 115 11.79 -16.59 -7.67
CA GLU A 115 13.22 -16.81 -7.42
C GLU A 115 13.97 -17.02 -8.74
N MET A 116 13.40 -17.80 -9.66
CA MET A 116 13.99 -17.98 -10.99
C MET A 116 14.08 -16.65 -11.76
N PHE A 117 13.02 -15.84 -11.69
CA PHE A 117 13.01 -14.48 -12.25
C PHE A 117 14.16 -13.64 -11.68
N LEU A 118 14.33 -13.63 -10.36
CA LEU A 118 15.35 -12.81 -9.70
C LEU A 118 16.78 -13.29 -9.94
N ASN A 119 16.99 -14.61 -9.93
CA ASN A 119 18.27 -15.24 -10.26
C ASN A 119 18.72 -14.90 -11.68
N SER A 120 17.78 -14.88 -12.65
CA SER A 120 18.08 -14.50 -14.04
C SER A 120 18.60 -13.06 -14.17
N ARG A 121 18.36 -12.21 -13.17
CA ARG A 121 18.79 -10.82 -13.10
C ARG A 121 19.92 -10.57 -12.09
N GLY A 122 20.41 -11.61 -11.42
CA GLY A 122 21.45 -11.50 -10.39
C GLY A 122 21.03 -10.68 -9.17
N LEU A 123 19.73 -10.71 -8.83
CA LEU A 123 19.16 -9.98 -7.68
C LEU A 123 18.98 -10.84 -6.42
N LEU A 124 19.21 -12.15 -6.55
CA LEU A 124 19.32 -13.15 -5.48
C LEU A 124 20.60 -13.95 -5.71
#